data_AF-A0A1V1PUS1-F1
#
_entry.id   AF-A0A1V1PUS1-F1
#
_cell.length_a   1.000
_cell.length_b   1.000
_cell.length_c   1.000
_cell.angle_alpha   90.00
_cell.angle_beta   90.00
_cell.angle_gamma   90.00
#
_symmetry.space_group_name_H-M   'P 1'
#
loop_
_entity.id
_entity.type
_entity.pdbx_description
1 polymer ?
#
loop_
_entity_poly.entity_id
_entity_poly.type
_entity_poly.pdbx_seq_one_letter_code
_entity_poly.pdbx_strand_id
1 'polypeptide(L)'
;MSVRFSAGWPLALHANGFERYASCVIDFDAARKIAGDHIREGETQYEGGPDGVLRPVFTPVIVDSQTQELDFGWVFFQDSEEHQKTGGFRLSLIGNAPIVVDRADGSVHPTGTARSLEYYVEEYKRKRQRG
;
A
#
# COMPACT_ATOMS: atom_id res chain seq x y z
N MET A 1 -34.66 -49.47 10.24
CA MET A 1 -33.27 -49.12 9.90
C MET A 1 -33.23 -48.81 8.41
N SER A 2 -32.78 -47.59 8.06
CA SER A 2 -32.46 -47.02 6.73
C SER A 2 -33.44 -47.15 5.56
N VAL A 3 -34.05 -46.02 5.23
CA VAL A 3 -34.60 -45.67 3.91
C VAL A 3 -33.59 -44.79 3.19
N ARG A 4 -33.39 -44.98 1.88
CA ARG A 4 -33.21 -43.88 0.91
C ARG A 4 -33.44 -44.39 -0.53
N PHE A 5 -34.61 -44.07 -1.06
CA PHE A 5 -34.81 -43.64 -2.47
C PHE A 5 -34.31 -42.17 -2.57
N SER A 6 -33.91 -41.56 -3.68
CA SER A 6 -34.36 -41.60 -5.07
C SER A 6 -33.31 -40.90 -5.97
N ALA A 7 -33.34 -41.21 -7.27
CA ALA A 7 -32.89 -40.40 -8.41
C ALA A 7 -33.23 -38.89 -8.25
N GLY A 8 -32.55 -37.88 -8.80
CA GLY A 8 -31.64 -37.75 -9.94
C GLY A 8 -32.14 -36.55 -10.77
N TRP A 9 -31.28 -35.58 -11.17
CA TRP A 9 -31.44 -34.70 -12.37
C TRP A 9 -30.32 -33.65 -12.57
N PRO A 10 -30.20 -33.03 -13.78
CA PRO A 10 -29.02 -33.14 -14.64
C PRO A 10 -28.18 -31.86 -14.78
N LEU A 11 -27.13 -31.95 -15.62
CA LEU A 11 -26.34 -30.84 -16.14
C LEU A 11 -27.20 -29.64 -16.58
N ALA A 12 -26.84 -28.45 -16.07
CA ALA A 12 -27.14 -27.18 -16.72
C ALA A 12 -25.86 -26.33 -16.72
N LEU A 13 -25.37 -26.05 -17.94
CA LEU A 13 -24.49 -24.93 -18.23
C LEU A 13 -25.15 -23.64 -17.74
N HIS A 14 -24.45 -22.88 -16.90
CA HIS A 14 -24.39 -21.40 -16.94
C HIS A 14 -23.40 -20.95 -15.86
N ALA A 15 -22.11 -21.15 -16.10
CA ALA A 15 -21.10 -20.43 -15.34
C ALA A 15 -20.96 -19.03 -15.95
N ASN A 16 -21.86 -18.13 -15.57
CA ASN A 16 -21.52 -16.71 -15.54
C ASN A 16 -20.32 -16.61 -14.60
N GLY A 17 -19.13 -16.41 -15.16
CA GLY A 17 -17.87 -16.25 -14.45
C GLY A 17 -17.89 -14.97 -13.62
N PHE A 18 -18.63 -15.00 -12.53
CA PHE A 18 -18.52 -14.07 -11.43
C PHE A 18 -17.58 -14.71 -10.42
N GLU A 19 -16.30 -14.83 -10.80
CA GLU A 19 -15.23 -14.99 -9.82
C GLU A 19 -15.11 -13.67 -9.05
N ARG A 20 -16.03 -13.45 -8.13
CA ARG A 20 -15.81 -12.60 -6.97
C ARG A 20 -15.80 -13.52 -5.76
N TYR A 21 -15.07 -13.12 -4.74
CA TYR A 21 -14.94 -13.79 -3.44
C TYR A 21 -13.82 -14.84 -3.31
N ALA A 22 -12.61 -14.48 -3.73
CA ALA A 22 -11.47 -14.64 -2.84
C ALA A 22 -11.05 -13.23 -2.41
N SER A 23 -11.56 -12.79 -1.26
CA SER A 23 -11.00 -11.64 -0.54
C SER A 23 -9.58 -12.03 -0.13
N CYS A 24 -8.60 -11.82 -1.00
CA CYS A 24 -7.21 -12.01 -0.66
C CYS A 24 -6.78 -10.77 0.11
N VAL A 25 -7.13 -10.79 1.40
CA VAL A 25 -6.53 -9.91 2.41
C VAL A 25 -5.03 -9.99 2.22
N ILE A 26 -4.40 -8.90 1.79
CA ILE A 26 -2.95 -8.90 1.57
C ILE A 26 -2.24 -8.98 2.93
N ASP A 27 -1.12 -9.69 2.97
CA ASP A 27 -0.27 -9.69 4.16
C ASP A 27 0.64 -8.45 4.20
N PHE A 28 1.40 -8.34 5.30
CA PHE A 28 2.33 -7.23 5.50
C PHE A 28 3.43 -7.17 4.44
N ASP A 29 3.96 -8.30 4.00
CA ASP A 29 5.05 -8.32 3.01
C ASP A 29 4.55 -7.83 1.65
N ALA A 30 3.35 -8.24 1.25
CA ALA A 30 2.67 -7.73 0.08
C ALA A 30 2.40 -6.22 0.19
N ALA A 31 1.88 -5.76 1.34
CA ALA A 31 1.62 -4.34 1.59
C ALA A 31 2.92 -3.50 1.54
N ARG A 32 3.99 -4.00 2.16
CA ARG A 32 5.31 -3.36 2.18
C ARG A 32 5.91 -3.29 0.78
N LYS A 33 5.74 -4.34 -0.03
CA LYS A 33 6.19 -4.33 -1.43
C LYS A 33 5.44 -3.26 -2.22
N ILE A 34 4.11 -3.22 -2.12
CA ILE A 34 3.27 -2.23 -2.80
C ILE A 34 3.68 -0.80 -2.41
N ALA A 35 3.87 -0.55 -1.11
CA ALA A 35 4.35 0.71 -0.60
C ALA A 35 5.72 1.06 -1.20
N GLY A 36 6.68 0.14 -1.16
CA GLY A 36 8.03 0.37 -1.67
C GLY A 36 8.07 0.66 -3.17
N ASP A 37 7.22 0.02 -3.96
CA ASP A 37 7.11 0.27 -5.39
C ASP A 37 6.50 1.67 -5.65
N HIS A 38 5.42 2.01 -4.96
CA HIS A 38 4.79 3.33 -5.05
C HIS A 38 5.75 4.47 -4.71
N ILE A 39 6.51 4.32 -3.63
CA ILE A 39 7.46 5.34 -3.16
C ILE A 39 8.58 5.55 -4.20
N ARG A 40 9.12 4.46 -4.76
CA ARG A 40 10.16 4.56 -5.79
C ARG A 40 9.65 5.23 -7.07
N GLU A 41 8.41 4.96 -7.46
CA GLU A 41 7.82 5.58 -8.65
C GLU A 41 7.47 7.06 -8.44
N GLY A 42 6.96 7.42 -7.27
CA GLY A 42 6.44 8.77 -6.99
C GLY A 42 7.47 9.78 -6.50
N GLU A 43 8.47 9.34 -5.72
CA GLU A 43 9.33 10.25 -4.94
C GLU A 43 10.76 10.31 -5.44
N THR A 44 11.15 9.47 -6.40
CA THR A 44 12.50 9.52 -6.94
C THR A 44 12.69 10.80 -7.74
N GLN A 45 13.32 11.80 -7.12
CA GLN A 45 13.80 12.98 -7.81
C GLN A 45 15.06 12.63 -8.59
N TYR A 46 15.14 13.08 -9.83
CA TYR A 46 16.32 12.90 -10.68
C TYR A 46 17.01 14.23 -10.94
N GLU A 47 18.33 14.24 -10.83
CA GLU A 47 19.19 15.35 -11.24
C GLU A 47 20.09 14.92 -12.39
N GLY A 48 20.36 15.86 -13.30
CA GLY A 48 21.30 15.65 -14.40
C GLY A 48 22.74 15.80 -13.93
N GLY A 49 23.55 14.76 -14.16
CA GLY A 49 25.01 14.87 -14.00
C GLY A 49 25.65 15.77 -15.06
N PRO A 50 26.93 16.16 -14.86
CA PRO A 50 27.69 16.91 -15.87
C PRO A 50 27.90 16.14 -17.19
N ASP A 51 27.66 14.83 -17.17
CA ASP A 51 27.63 13.90 -18.31
C ASP A 51 26.25 13.82 -19.00
N GLY A 52 25.24 14.55 -18.50
CA GLY A 52 23.87 14.50 -18.99
C GLY A 52 23.08 13.25 -18.55
N VAL A 53 23.64 12.43 -17.67
CA VAL A 53 22.98 11.22 -17.16
C VAL A 53 22.10 11.59 -15.97
N LEU A 54 20.81 11.26 -16.03
CA LEU A 54 19.90 11.43 -14.90
C LEU A 54 20.23 10.42 -13.80
N ARG A 55 20.38 10.91 -12.57
CA ARG A 55 20.66 10.10 -11.38
C ARG A 55 19.66 10.46 -10.30
N PRO A 56 19.19 9.49 -9.50
CA PRO A 56 18.37 9.81 -8.35
C PRO A 56 19.15 10.70 -7.39
N VAL A 57 18.52 11.78 -6.91
CA VAL A 57 19.10 12.72 -5.93
C VAL A 57 19.28 12.03 -4.58
N PHE A 58 18.36 11.12 -4.26
CA PHE A 58 18.33 10.32 -3.05
C PHE A 58 17.72 8.96 -3.34
N THR A 59 18.02 7.98 -2.49
CA THR A 59 17.36 6.67 -2.55
C THR A 59 16.25 6.63 -1.51
N PRO A 60 14.96 6.67 -1.89
CA PRO A 60 13.90 6.61 -0.91
C PRO A 60 13.76 5.19 -0.34
N VAL A 61 13.58 5.10 0.97
CA VAL A 61 13.44 3.83 1.72
C VAL A 61 12.29 3.92 2.73
N ILE A 62 11.63 2.78 2.96
CA ILE A 62 10.64 2.66 4.03
C ILE A 62 11.36 2.66 5.38
N VAL A 63 10.85 3.46 6.32
CA VAL A 63 11.30 3.49 7.71
C VAL A 63 10.47 2.48 8.51
N ASP A 64 10.94 1.23 8.54
CA ASP A 64 10.20 0.12 9.17
C ASP A 64 9.86 0.39 10.64
N SER A 65 10.74 1.09 11.38
CA SER A 65 10.53 1.45 12.80
C SER A 65 9.40 2.46 13.03
N GLN A 66 8.97 3.19 12.00
CA GLN A 66 7.86 4.15 12.05
C GLN A 66 6.58 3.59 11.45
N THR A 67 6.64 2.43 10.81
CA THR A 67 5.49 1.79 10.18
C THR A 67 4.43 1.46 11.24
N GLN A 68 3.18 1.82 10.96
CA GLN A 68 2.06 1.59 11.89
C GLN A 68 1.07 0.62 11.30
N GLU A 69 0.68 -0.38 12.07
CA GLU A 69 -0.45 -1.25 11.71
C GLU A 69 -1.77 -0.61 12.15
N LEU A 70 -2.75 -0.64 11.25
CA LEU A 70 -4.12 -0.22 11.49
C LEU A 70 -5.05 -1.44 11.42
N ASP A 71 -6.27 -1.29 11.93
CA ASP A 71 -7.31 -2.32 11.89
C ASP A 71 -7.72 -2.71 10.45
N PHE A 72 -7.50 -1.83 9.48
CA PHE A 72 -7.83 -2.05 8.07
C PHE A 72 -6.61 -2.11 7.13
N GLY A 73 -5.38 -1.98 7.64
CA GLY A 73 -4.22 -1.78 6.76
C GLY A 73 -2.95 -1.37 7.48
N TRP A 74 -2.08 -0.63 6.77
CA TRP A 74 -0.81 -0.15 7.29
C TRP A 74 -0.52 1.27 6.84
N VAL A 75 0.22 2.01 7.66
CA VAL A 75 0.82 3.30 7.33
C VAL A 75 2.32 3.10 7.16
N PHE A 76 2.84 3.45 5.98
CA PHE A 76 4.27 3.41 5.71
C PHE A 76 4.83 4.82 5.68
N PHE A 77 5.96 4.99 6.36
CA PHE A 77 6.75 6.21 6.36
C PHE A 77 7.98 5.99 5.51
N GLN A 78 8.43 7.07 4.86
CA GLN A 78 9.58 7.05 3.97
C GLN A 78 10.58 8.11 4.38
N ASP A 79 11.82 7.87 4.01
CA ASP A 79 12.93 8.80 4.16
C ASP A 79 14.02 8.46 3.14
N SER A 80 15.13 9.21 3.11
CA SER A 80 16.29 8.83 2.30
C SER A 80 17.14 7.79 3.03
N GLU A 81 17.70 6.86 2.26
CA GLU A 81 18.67 5.89 2.78
C GLU A 81 19.87 6.59 3.41
N GLU A 82 20.30 7.69 2.80
CA GLU A 82 21.41 8.52 3.23
C GLU A 82 21.13 9.17 4.60
N HIS A 83 19.92 9.68 4.83
CA HIS A 83 19.52 10.23 6.12
C HIS A 83 19.42 9.14 7.19
N GLN A 84 18.83 7.99 6.87
CA GLN A 84 18.74 6.87 7.81
C GLN A 84 20.12 6.35 8.25
N LYS A 85 21.12 6.37 7.34
CA LYS A 85 22.50 5.96 7.64
C LYS A 85 23.29 7.01 8.43
N THR A 86 23.10 8.29 8.13
CA THR A 86 23.99 9.37 8.63
C THR A 86 23.38 10.28 9.70
N GLY A 87 22.06 10.31 9.82
CA GLY A 87 21.32 11.26 10.65
C GLY A 87 21.42 12.72 10.18
N GLY A 88 21.99 12.97 9.01
CA GLY A 88 22.15 14.31 8.46
C GLY A 88 20.81 14.90 8.03
N PHE A 89 20.25 15.84 8.80
CA PHE A 89 18.93 16.44 8.55
C PHE A 89 18.77 17.02 7.13
N ARG A 90 19.84 17.53 6.51
CA ARG A 90 19.83 18.05 5.13
C ARG A 90 19.58 16.98 4.07
N LEU A 91 19.70 15.71 4.44
CA LEU A 91 19.48 14.55 3.57
C LEU A 91 18.08 13.97 3.77
N SER A 92 17.32 14.44 4.76
CA SER A 92 15.91 14.06 4.94
C SER A 92 15.09 14.53 3.74
N LEU A 93 14.17 13.70 3.26
CA LEU A 93 13.31 14.11 2.15
C LEU A 93 12.28 15.14 2.64
N ILE A 94 12.22 16.27 1.95
CA ILE A 94 11.27 17.33 2.27
C ILE A 94 9.92 16.97 1.64
N GLY A 95 8.87 16.92 2.47
CA GLY A 95 7.51 16.68 1.99
C GLY A 95 7.02 15.24 2.11
N ASN A 96 7.70 14.38 2.86
CA ASN A 96 7.33 12.98 3.12
C ASN A 96 5.98 12.82 3.82
N ALA A 97 4.91 12.88 3.05
CA ALA A 97 3.62 12.38 3.50
C ALA A 97 3.71 10.85 3.61
N PRO A 98 3.33 10.26 4.75
CA PRO A 98 3.15 8.82 4.80
C PRO A 98 2.09 8.36 3.80
N ILE A 99 2.07 7.06 3.52
CA ILE A 99 1.05 6.44 2.67
C ILE A 99 0.30 5.38 3.44
N VAL A 100 -0.99 5.24 3.15
CA VAL A 100 -1.85 4.19 3.72
C VAL A 100 -2.06 3.11 2.66
N VAL A 101 -1.91 1.84 3.05
CA VAL A 101 -2.22 0.69 2.20
C VAL A 101 -3.38 -0.09 2.80
N ASP A 102 -4.49 -0.24 2.07
CA ASP A 102 -5.64 -1.01 2.52
C ASP A 102 -5.38 -2.51 2.38
N ARG A 103 -5.63 -3.25 3.46
CA ARG A 103 -5.43 -4.69 3.51
C ARG A 103 -6.38 -5.47 2.59
N ALA A 104 -7.55 -4.93 2.29
CA ALA A 104 -8.58 -5.64 1.52
C ALA A 104 -8.18 -5.85 0.06
N ASP A 105 -7.42 -4.93 -0.53
CA ASP A 105 -7.12 -4.93 -1.96
C ASP A 105 -5.72 -4.40 -2.33
N GLY A 106 -4.94 -3.91 -1.37
CA GLY A 106 -3.64 -3.30 -1.60
C GLY A 106 -3.69 -1.90 -2.21
N SER A 107 -4.84 -1.24 -2.21
CA SER A 107 -4.94 0.14 -2.69
C SER A 107 -4.09 1.10 -1.85
N VAL A 108 -3.35 1.98 -2.54
CA VAL A 108 -2.50 3.00 -1.93
C VAL A 108 -3.23 4.33 -1.85
N HIS A 109 -3.24 4.92 -0.67
CA HIS A 109 -3.87 6.21 -0.38
C HIS A 109 -2.80 7.17 0.14
N PRO A 110 -2.28 8.06 -0.72
CA PRO A 110 -1.34 9.08 -0.30
C PRO A 110 -1.97 10.02 0.73
N THR A 111 -1.23 10.35 1.79
CA THR A 111 -1.63 11.45 2.68
C THR A 111 -1.04 12.76 2.20
N GLY A 112 -1.29 13.84 2.94
CA GLY A 112 -0.55 15.09 2.80
C GLY A 112 0.28 15.38 4.03
N THR A 113 1.03 16.48 3.97
CA THR A 113 1.79 17.04 5.11
C THR A 113 1.07 18.23 5.77
N ALA A 114 -0.09 18.64 5.24
CA ALA A 114 -0.85 19.80 5.70
C ALA A 114 -1.69 19.55 6.96
N ARG A 115 -1.99 18.28 7.26
CA ARG A 115 -2.77 17.84 8.44
C ARG A 115 -2.03 16.71 9.16
N SER A 116 -2.50 16.34 10.35
CA SER A 116 -1.95 15.20 11.08
C SER A 116 -2.29 13.88 10.38
N LEU A 117 -1.54 12.82 10.67
CA LEU A 117 -1.81 11.49 10.12
C LEU A 117 -3.20 10.99 10.52
N GLU A 118 -3.61 11.21 11.77
CA GLU A 118 -4.91 10.77 12.28
C GLU A 118 -6.06 11.37 11.46
N TYR A 119 -5.92 12.63 11.03
CA TYR A 119 -6.90 13.26 10.16
C TYR A 119 -7.08 12.48 8.86
N TYR A 120 -5.98 12.11 8.19
CA TYR A 120 -6.02 11.37 6.93
C TYR A 120 -6.52 9.94 7.11
N VAL A 121 -6.13 9.27 8.19
CA VAL A 121 -6.62 7.93 8.52
C VAL A 121 -8.13 7.93 8.74
N GLU A 122 -8.65 8.89 9.52
CA GLU A 122 -10.10 9.00 9.76
C GLU A 122 -10.87 9.42 8.51
N GLU A 123 -10.30 10.29 7.67
CA GLU A 123 -10.88 10.64 6.37
C GLU A 123 -10.99 9.41 5.47
N TYR A 124 -9.95 8.58 5.43
CA TYR A 124 -9.94 7.33 4.67
C TYR A 124 -11.00 6.35 5.18
N LYS A 125 -11.06 6.11 6.50
CA LYS A 125 -12.10 5.26 7.11
C LYS A 125 -13.50 5.72 6.73
N ARG A 126 -13.76 7.03 6.75
CA ARG A 126 -15.05 7.60 6.38
C ARG A 126 -15.37 7.43 4.89
N LYS A 127 -14.38 7.49 4.00
CA LYS A 127 -14.56 7.20 2.56
C LYS A 127 -14.91 5.73 2.34
N ARG A 128 -14.20 4.81 3.02
CA ARG A 128 -14.42 3.36 2.96
C ARG A 128 -15.82 2.93 3.41
N GLN A 129 -16.39 3.59 4.41
CA GLN A 129 -17.75 3.30 4.92
C GLN A 129 -18.89 3.78 4.01
N ARG A 130 -18.59 4.56 2.96
CA ARG A 130 -19.60 5.16 2.06
C ARG A 130 -19.66 4.53 0.68
N GLY A 131 -18.74 3.62 0.36
CA GLY A 131 -18.74 2.80 -0.85
C GLY A 131 -19.26 1.41 -0.54
#